data_AF-A0A0F3LHE5-F1
#
_entry.id   AF-A0A0F3LHE5-F1
#
_cell.length_a   1.000
_cell.length_b   1.000
_cell.length_c   1.000
_cell.angle_alpha   90.00
_cell.angle_beta   90.00
_cell.angle_gamma   90.00
#
_symmetry.space_group_name_H-M   'P 1'
#
loop_
_entity.id
_entity.type
_entity.pdbx_description
1 polymer ?
#
loop_
_entity_poly.entity_id
_entity_poly.type
_entity_poly.pdbx_seq_one_letter_code
_entity_poly.pdbx_strand_id
1 'polypeptide(L)'
;MPYRHAAWAMLLLAPVVLLAFWPAYFGVLPSASFAFHAHGMTATVWLALIGLQSWSAHRADRRLHRAAGLAVFAVVPLFAGAAVLVLHSMATKFALKTDPFYAALGARLGLHDIVSTVALVGFVSVAMARRRNIAVHAACLLSTAILVLPPVIARLPIPRFFHSGELSAIAVALAAAWVEPRGRWPFLIVAAIMVVHILLFETIGASTAWARIAVGFSTLPVAPFALAAMAAALAALVLAWRRVPPRRSPVRPSRATAEPA
;
A
#
# COMPACT_ATOMS: atom_id res chain seq x y z
N MET A 1 -18.69 -11.06 2.60
CA MET A 1 -17.57 -10.12 2.91
C MET A 1 -18.13 -8.71 2.78
N PRO A 2 -17.83 -7.77 3.69
CA PRO A 2 -18.53 -6.47 3.73
C PRO A 2 -18.36 -5.62 2.46
N TYR A 3 -17.27 -5.82 1.72
CA TYR A 3 -16.94 -5.05 0.52
C TYR A 3 -17.25 -5.81 -0.78
N ARG A 4 -18.54 -5.97 -1.10
CA ARG A 4 -19.01 -6.77 -2.26
C ARG A 4 -18.48 -6.29 -3.63
N HIS A 5 -18.23 -4.99 -3.78
CA HIS A 5 -17.76 -4.41 -5.04
C HIS A 5 -16.24 -4.23 -5.10
N ALA A 6 -15.49 -4.63 -4.07
CA ALA A 6 -14.05 -4.41 -4.01
C ALA A 6 -13.30 -5.09 -5.17
N ALA A 7 -13.72 -6.29 -5.60
CA ALA A 7 -13.10 -6.96 -6.74
C ALA A 7 -13.26 -6.16 -8.05
N TRP A 8 -14.43 -5.54 -8.26
CA TRP A 8 -14.68 -4.68 -9.41
C TRP A 8 -13.88 -3.38 -9.36
N ALA A 9 -13.78 -2.77 -8.17
CA ALA A 9 -12.93 -1.60 -7.97
C ALA A 9 -11.46 -1.91 -8.29
N MET A 10 -10.95 -3.07 -7.84
CA MET A 10 -9.59 -3.52 -8.18
C MET A 10 -9.41 -3.79 -9.68
N LEU A 11 -10.42 -4.40 -10.32
CA LEU A 11 -10.40 -4.64 -11.76
C LEU A 11 -10.37 -3.33 -12.56
N LEU A 12 -11.11 -2.31 -12.12
CA LEU A 12 -11.11 -0.99 -12.73
C LEU A 12 -9.81 -0.22 -12.46
N LEU A 13 -9.21 -0.38 -11.28
CA LEU A 13 -7.95 0.29 -10.94
C LEU A 13 -6.80 -0.17 -11.86
N ALA A 14 -6.77 -1.44 -12.26
CA ALA A 14 -5.71 -1.99 -13.10
C ALA A 14 -5.50 -1.23 -14.44
N PRO A 15 -6.49 -1.05 -15.33
CA PRO A 15 -6.31 -0.29 -16.56
C PRO A 15 -5.98 1.19 -16.31
N VAL A 16 -6.48 1.79 -15.23
CA VAL A 16 -6.16 3.18 -14.86
C VAL A 16 -4.68 3.30 -14.46
N VAL A 17 -4.14 2.35 -13.70
CA VAL A 17 -2.71 2.27 -13.38
C VAL A 17 -1.88 2.09 -14.65
N LEU A 18 -2.29 1.19 -15.56
CA LEU A 18 -1.58 0.98 -16.83
C LEU A 18 -1.48 2.28 -17.64
N LEU A 19 -2.60 3.00 -17.78
CA LEU A 19 -2.63 4.27 -18.50
C LEU A 19 -1.76 5.34 -17.82
N ALA A 20 -1.90 5.51 -16.51
CA ALA A 20 -1.15 6.49 -15.73
C ALA A 20 0.37 6.27 -15.80
N PHE A 21 0.82 5.01 -15.81
CA PHE A 21 2.24 4.68 -15.85
C PHE A 21 2.75 4.35 -17.26
N TRP A 22 1.93 4.55 -18.31
CA TRP A 22 2.34 4.24 -19.69
C TRP A 22 3.58 5.02 -20.12
N PRO A 23 3.63 6.37 -20.07
CA PRO A 23 4.76 7.11 -20.62
C PRO A 23 6.08 6.88 -19.87
N ALA A 24 5.99 6.67 -18.56
CA ALA A 24 7.17 6.60 -17.68
C ALA A 24 7.66 5.16 -17.42
N TYR A 25 6.86 4.14 -17.74
CA TYR A 25 7.22 2.74 -17.48
C TYR A 25 6.80 1.78 -18.58
N PHE A 26 5.49 1.59 -18.82
CA PHE A 26 5.05 0.52 -19.75
C PHE A 26 5.45 0.77 -21.21
N GLY A 27 5.46 2.02 -21.66
CA GLY A 27 5.90 2.42 -23.00
C GLY A 27 7.41 2.41 -23.20
N VAL A 28 8.19 2.29 -22.12
CA VAL A 28 9.67 2.28 -22.14
C VAL A 28 10.24 1.05 -21.45
N LEU A 29 9.45 -0.03 -21.37
CA LEU A 29 9.74 -1.23 -20.59
C LEU A 29 11.15 -1.80 -20.82
N PRO A 30 11.68 -1.91 -22.07
CA PRO A 30 13.02 -2.46 -22.28
C PRO A 30 14.16 -1.62 -21.73
N SER A 31 13.92 -0.32 -21.50
CA SER A 31 14.91 0.66 -21.04
C SER A 31 14.69 1.12 -19.59
N ALA A 32 13.63 0.63 -18.93
CA ALA A 32 13.37 0.98 -17.55
C ALA A 32 14.47 0.41 -16.63
N SER A 33 14.82 1.17 -15.59
CA SER A 33 15.86 0.70 -14.66
C SER A 33 15.36 -0.50 -13.85
N PHE A 34 16.29 -1.32 -13.37
CA PHE A 34 15.98 -2.44 -12.48
C PHE A 34 15.11 -2.01 -11.27
N ALA A 35 15.34 -0.81 -10.71
CA ALA A 35 14.55 -0.29 -9.61
C ALA A 35 13.06 -0.13 -9.99
N PHE A 36 12.77 0.46 -11.16
CA PHE A 36 11.40 0.61 -11.66
C PHE A 36 10.76 -0.74 -11.97
N HIS A 37 11.51 -1.68 -12.52
CA HIS A 37 11.04 -3.05 -12.74
C HIS A 37 10.67 -3.75 -11.43
N ALA A 38 11.58 -3.76 -10.46
CA ALA A 38 11.36 -4.39 -9.17
C ALA A 38 10.12 -3.81 -8.46
N HIS A 39 9.99 -2.49 -8.43
CA HIS A 39 8.86 -1.83 -7.78
C HIS A 39 7.56 -2.03 -8.56
N GLY A 40 7.57 -1.80 -9.88
CA GLY A 40 6.40 -1.95 -10.73
C GLY A 40 5.85 -3.39 -10.70
N MET A 41 6.71 -4.40 -10.76
CA MET A 41 6.30 -5.80 -10.67
C MET A 41 5.72 -6.14 -9.30
N THR A 42 6.41 -5.78 -8.21
CA THR A 42 5.93 -6.09 -6.86
C THR A 42 4.63 -5.34 -6.52
N ALA A 43 4.48 -4.09 -6.98
CA ALA A 43 3.23 -3.33 -6.87
C ALA A 43 2.09 -3.99 -7.65
N THR A 44 2.36 -4.45 -8.88
CA THR A 44 1.36 -5.16 -9.71
C THR A 44 0.91 -6.45 -9.05
N VAL A 45 1.86 -7.27 -8.57
CA VAL A 45 1.57 -8.51 -7.84
C VAL A 45 0.77 -8.20 -6.56
N TRP A 46 1.10 -7.12 -5.84
CA TRP A 46 0.35 -6.70 -4.66
C TRP A 46 -1.11 -6.36 -4.97
N LEU A 47 -1.37 -5.53 -5.98
CA LEU A 47 -2.74 -5.19 -6.38
C LEU A 47 -3.51 -6.41 -6.88
N ALA A 48 -2.85 -7.31 -7.62
CA ALA A 48 -3.42 -8.58 -8.03
C ALA A 48 -3.78 -9.47 -6.84
N LEU A 49 -2.93 -9.53 -5.81
CA LEU A 49 -3.22 -10.26 -4.57
C LEU A 49 -4.43 -9.69 -3.84
N ILE A 50 -4.59 -8.36 -3.75
CA ILE A 50 -5.80 -7.75 -3.14
C ILE A 50 -7.05 -8.15 -3.92
N GLY A 51 -7.00 -8.07 -5.26
CA GLY A 51 -8.09 -8.53 -6.13
C GLY A 51 -8.44 -10.01 -5.89
N LEU A 52 -7.41 -10.87 -5.85
CA LEU A 52 -7.55 -12.31 -5.62
C LEU A 52 -8.08 -12.63 -4.21
N GLN A 53 -7.64 -11.92 -3.17
CA GLN A 53 -8.15 -12.03 -1.81
C GLN A 53 -9.64 -11.68 -1.76
N SER A 54 -10.03 -10.57 -2.41
CA SER A 54 -11.43 -10.15 -2.50
C SER A 54 -12.28 -11.17 -3.24
N TRP A 55 -11.84 -11.63 -4.41
CA TRP A 55 -12.57 -12.61 -5.22
C TRP A 55 -12.72 -13.96 -4.52
N SER A 56 -11.63 -14.54 -4.00
CA SER A 56 -11.65 -15.83 -3.31
C SER A 56 -12.52 -15.82 -2.05
N ALA A 57 -12.57 -14.68 -1.34
CA ALA A 57 -13.46 -14.52 -0.18
C ALA A 57 -14.95 -14.55 -0.57
N HIS A 58 -15.32 -14.06 -1.76
CA HIS A 58 -16.70 -14.10 -2.26
C HIS A 58 -17.08 -15.46 -2.84
N ARG A 59 -16.13 -16.17 -3.47
CA ARG A 59 -16.32 -17.55 -3.95
C ARG A 59 -16.30 -18.59 -2.84
N ALA A 60 -16.06 -18.19 -1.59
CA ALA A 60 -15.88 -19.05 -0.43
C ALA A 60 -14.74 -20.10 -0.57
N ASP A 61 -13.80 -19.89 -1.51
CA ASP A 61 -12.60 -20.72 -1.65
C ASP A 61 -11.57 -20.34 -0.60
N ARG A 62 -11.71 -20.96 0.58
CA ARG A 62 -10.83 -20.73 1.73
C ARG A 62 -9.40 -21.22 1.49
N ARG A 63 -9.20 -22.21 0.62
CA ARG A 63 -7.86 -22.75 0.31
C ARG A 63 -7.08 -21.71 -0.47
N LEU A 64 -7.66 -21.19 -1.54
CA LEU A 64 -7.04 -20.14 -2.34
C LEU A 64 -6.87 -18.85 -1.57
N HIS A 65 -7.88 -18.44 -0.80
CA HIS A 65 -7.79 -17.25 0.06
C HIS A 65 -6.61 -17.37 1.04
N ARG A 66 -6.42 -18.53 1.68
CA ARG A 66 -5.29 -18.78 2.57
C ARG A 66 -3.96 -18.81 1.83
N ALA A 67 -3.88 -19.46 0.67
CA ALA A 67 -2.65 -19.54 -0.13
C ALA A 67 -2.19 -18.14 -0.57
N ALA A 68 -3.08 -17.36 -1.15
CA ALA A 68 -2.80 -15.97 -1.52
C ALA A 68 -2.51 -15.09 -0.28
N GLY A 69 -3.11 -15.40 0.87
CA GLY A 69 -2.84 -14.72 2.13
C GLY A 69 -1.45 -15.03 2.69
N LEU A 70 -0.85 -16.18 2.36
CA LEU A 70 0.52 -16.53 2.73
C LEU A 70 1.55 -15.89 1.77
N ALA A 71 1.17 -15.60 0.52
CA ALA A 71 2.04 -14.93 -0.43
C ALA A 71 2.50 -13.54 0.04
N VAL A 72 1.75 -12.88 0.94
CA VAL A 72 2.10 -11.57 1.49
C VAL A 72 3.44 -11.57 2.23
N PHE A 73 3.87 -12.70 2.80
CA PHE A 73 5.17 -12.84 3.47
C PHE A 73 6.36 -12.78 2.51
N ALA A 74 6.14 -12.97 1.22
CA ALA A 74 7.16 -12.75 0.20
C ALA A 74 6.96 -11.38 -0.48
N VAL A 75 5.73 -11.08 -0.91
CA VAL A 75 5.44 -9.90 -1.74
C VAL A 75 5.67 -8.59 -1.00
N VAL A 76 5.25 -8.47 0.26
CA VAL A 76 5.38 -7.21 1.00
C VAL A 76 6.84 -6.89 1.36
N PRO A 77 7.68 -7.84 1.82
CA PRO A 77 9.11 -7.59 1.95
C PRO A 77 9.77 -7.18 0.63
N LEU A 78 9.50 -7.90 -0.47
CA LEU A 78 10.05 -7.57 -1.78
C LEU A 78 9.60 -6.17 -2.24
N PHE A 79 8.34 -5.81 -2.01
CA PHE A 79 7.82 -4.46 -2.28
C PHE A 79 8.56 -3.40 -1.47
N ALA A 80 8.79 -3.63 -0.16
CA ALA A 80 9.51 -2.68 0.69
C ALA A 80 10.96 -2.46 0.23
N GLY A 81 11.67 -3.54 -0.13
CA GLY A 81 13.01 -3.43 -0.72
C GLY A 81 12.99 -2.68 -2.06
N ALA A 82 12.04 -3.01 -2.93
CA ALA A 82 11.89 -2.37 -4.23
C ALA A 82 11.50 -0.89 -4.14
N ALA A 83 10.70 -0.50 -3.13
CA ALA A 83 10.39 0.89 -2.84
C ALA A 83 11.65 1.69 -2.46
N VAL A 84 12.56 1.11 -1.67
CA VAL A 84 13.86 1.74 -1.37
C VAL A 84 14.72 1.88 -2.63
N LEU A 85 14.73 0.88 -3.51
CA LEU A 85 15.45 0.97 -4.79
C LEU A 85 14.91 2.13 -5.67
N VAL A 86 13.60 2.28 -5.77
CA VAL A 86 12.99 3.40 -6.51
C VAL A 86 13.26 4.73 -5.81
N LEU A 87 13.14 4.80 -4.49
CA LEU A 87 13.48 5.99 -3.71
C LEU A 87 14.91 6.46 -4.00
N HIS A 88 15.86 5.53 -4.03
CA HIS A 88 17.24 5.83 -4.38
C HIS A 88 17.37 6.29 -5.84
N SER A 89 16.70 5.61 -6.78
CA SER A 89 16.71 6.03 -8.19
C SER A 89 16.14 7.44 -8.37
N MET A 90 15.09 7.81 -7.64
CA MET A 90 14.52 9.16 -7.65
C MET A 90 15.48 10.18 -7.05
N ALA A 91 16.13 9.85 -5.94
CA ALA A 91 17.15 10.68 -5.32
C ALA A 91 18.34 10.94 -6.26
N THR A 92 18.81 9.91 -6.97
CA THR A 92 19.86 10.04 -7.99
C THR A 92 19.43 10.93 -9.16
N LYS A 93 18.22 10.74 -9.69
CA LYS A 93 17.69 11.59 -10.77
C LYS A 93 17.49 13.05 -10.33
N PHE A 94 17.08 13.26 -9.08
CA PHE A 94 17.00 14.59 -8.47
C PHE A 94 18.37 15.25 -8.36
N ALA A 95 19.36 14.54 -7.81
CA ALA A 95 20.71 15.05 -7.60
C ALA A 95 21.43 15.39 -8.92
N LEU A 96 21.30 14.52 -9.92
CA LEU A 96 21.96 14.66 -11.22
C LEU A 96 21.14 15.45 -12.25
N LYS A 97 19.88 15.79 -11.94
CA LYS A 97 18.93 16.47 -12.83
C LYS A 97 18.76 15.79 -14.19
N THR A 98 18.84 14.46 -14.22
CA THR A 98 18.78 13.66 -15.47
C THR A 98 17.38 13.42 -16.00
N ASP A 99 16.35 13.83 -15.26
CA ASP A 99 14.95 13.70 -15.62
C ASP A 99 14.20 14.96 -15.15
N PRO A 100 13.49 15.72 -16.02
CA PRO A 100 12.87 16.98 -15.64
C PRO A 100 11.83 16.85 -14.52
N PHE A 101 11.08 15.75 -14.49
CA PHE A 101 10.07 15.51 -13.47
C PHE A 101 10.71 15.26 -12.10
N TYR A 102 11.73 14.39 -12.05
CA TYR A 102 12.43 14.09 -10.81
C TYR A 102 13.38 15.22 -10.37
N ALA A 103 13.91 16.02 -11.29
CA ALA A 103 14.67 17.23 -10.95
C ALA A 103 13.78 18.25 -10.19
N ALA A 104 12.52 18.39 -10.59
CA ALA A 104 11.58 19.30 -9.95
C ALA A 104 10.99 18.74 -8.64
N LEU A 105 10.61 17.45 -8.62
CA LEU A 105 9.77 16.88 -7.57
C LEU A 105 10.39 15.69 -6.82
N GLY A 106 11.54 15.18 -7.26
CA GLY A 106 12.07 13.90 -6.79
C GLY A 106 12.29 13.82 -5.28
N ALA A 107 12.85 14.87 -4.67
CA ALA A 107 13.00 14.92 -3.21
C ALA A 107 11.63 14.89 -2.49
N ARG A 108 10.68 15.72 -2.91
CA ARG A 108 9.33 15.79 -2.32
C ARG A 108 8.59 14.45 -2.43
N LEU A 109 8.62 13.85 -3.61
CA LEU A 109 8.00 12.55 -3.88
C LEU A 109 8.68 11.43 -3.08
N GLY A 110 9.99 11.50 -2.85
CA GLY A 110 10.68 10.52 -2.02
C GLY A 110 10.13 10.46 -0.59
N LEU A 111 9.78 11.62 -0.01
CA LEU A 111 9.18 11.66 1.33
C LEU A 111 7.76 11.06 1.33
N HIS A 112 6.97 11.34 0.30
CA HIS A 112 5.65 10.74 0.09
C HIS A 112 5.75 9.19 0.00
N ASP A 113 6.72 8.67 -0.75
CA ASP A 113 6.91 7.23 -0.95
C ASP A 113 7.35 6.52 0.34
N ILE A 114 8.18 7.17 1.17
CA ILE A 114 8.56 6.64 2.49
C ILE A 114 7.31 6.45 3.37
N VAL A 115 6.48 7.49 3.49
CA VAL A 115 5.27 7.44 4.32
C VAL A 115 4.29 6.39 3.80
N SER A 116 4.08 6.34 2.48
CA SER A 116 3.22 5.35 1.83
C SER A 116 3.68 3.92 2.05
N THR A 117 5.00 3.67 1.97
CA THR A 117 5.58 2.32 2.17
C THR A 117 5.43 1.87 3.62
N VAL A 118 5.71 2.75 4.59
CA VAL A 118 5.50 2.46 6.02
C VAL A 118 4.04 2.19 6.30
N ALA A 119 3.14 3.00 5.75
CA ALA A 119 1.69 2.81 5.89
C ALA A 119 1.22 1.48 5.30
N LEU A 120 1.70 1.10 4.12
CA LEU A 120 1.39 -0.19 3.49
C LEU A 120 1.81 -1.35 4.41
N VAL A 121 3.06 -1.38 4.85
CA VAL A 121 3.56 -2.44 5.75
C VAL A 121 2.74 -2.46 7.05
N GLY A 122 2.43 -1.29 7.62
CA GLY A 122 1.61 -1.15 8.81
C GLY A 122 0.19 -1.71 8.64
N PHE A 123 -0.50 -1.34 7.57
CA PHE A 123 -1.85 -1.84 7.27
C PHE A 123 -1.87 -3.34 7.04
N VAL A 124 -0.92 -3.89 6.27
CA VAL A 124 -0.87 -5.35 6.06
C VAL A 124 -0.58 -6.07 7.37
N SER A 125 0.33 -5.53 8.20
CA SER A 125 0.61 -6.08 9.53
C SER A 125 -0.66 -6.09 10.40
N VAL A 126 -1.42 -5.00 10.45
CA VAL A 126 -2.69 -4.99 11.20
C VAL A 126 -3.70 -5.96 10.59
N ALA A 127 -3.78 -6.05 9.26
CA ALA A 127 -4.65 -7.00 8.57
C ALA A 127 -4.32 -8.45 9.00
N MET A 128 -3.04 -8.79 9.15
CA MET A 128 -2.60 -10.13 9.57
C MET A 128 -2.86 -10.39 11.06
N ALA A 129 -2.60 -9.40 11.92
CA ALA A 129 -2.87 -9.48 13.36
C ALA A 129 -4.36 -9.53 13.68
N ARG A 130 -5.21 -8.98 12.80
CA ARG A 130 -6.66 -8.93 12.97
C ARG A 130 -7.43 -9.74 11.93
N ARG A 131 -6.80 -10.73 11.29
CA ARG A 131 -7.38 -11.57 10.21
C ARG A 131 -8.70 -12.29 10.54
N ARG A 132 -9.11 -12.35 11.82
CA ARG A 132 -10.41 -12.90 12.25
C ARG A 132 -11.52 -11.85 12.33
N ASN A 133 -11.19 -10.58 12.39
CA ASN A 133 -12.14 -9.49 12.23
C ASN A 133 -12.19 -9.12 10.74
N ILE A 134 -13.14 -9.73 10.02
CA ILE A 134 -13.22 -9.64 8.56
C ILE A 134 -13.35 -8.18 8.08
N ALA A 135 -14.14 -7.35 8.78
CA ALA A 135 -14.35 -5.96 8.41
C ALA A 135 -13.04 -5.16 8.43
N VAL A 136 -12.24 -5.30 9.49
CA VAL A 136 -10.96 -4.59 9.60
C VAL A 136 -9.88 -5.21 8.74
N HIS A 137 -9.81 -6.54 8.67
CA HIS A 137 -8.86 -7.23 7.79
C HIS A 137 -9.00 -6.74 6.34
N ALA A 138 -10.22 -6.75 5.81
CA ALA A 138 -10.48 -6.27 4.46
C ALA A 138 -10.28 -4.75 4.32
N ALA A 139 -10.69 -3.95 5.32
CA ALA A 139 -10.46 -2.50 5.32
C ALA A 139 -8.97 -2.14 5.21
N CYS A 140 -8.11 -2.81 6.00
CA CYS A 140 -6.67 -2.57 5.97
C CYS A 140 -6.06 -2.93 4.60
N LEU A 141 -6.46 -4.06 3.99
CA LEU A 141 -5.97 -4.42 2.66
C LEU A 141 -6.43 -3.40 1.59
N LEU A 142 -7.70 -3.01 1.59
CA LEU A 142 -8.22 -2.01 0.65
C LEU A 142 -7.61 -0.63 0.87
N SER A 143 -7.29 -0.27 2.12
CA SER A 143 -6.59 0.98 2.45
C SER A 143 -5.26 1.08 1.71
N THR A 144 -4.53 -0.03 1.55
CA THR A 144 -3.27 -0.01 0.78
C THR A 144 -3.47 0.23 -0.71
N ALA A 145 -4.63 -0.14 -1.28
CA ALA A 145 -4.95 0.18 -2.68
C ALA A 145 -5.28 1.67 -2.86
N ILE A 146 -5.87 2.32 -1.85
CA ILE A 146 -6.16 3.76 -1.88
C ILE A 146 -4.85 4.58 -1.88
N LEU A 147 -3.79 4.10 -1.20
CA LEU A 147 -2.48 4.75 -1.18
C LEU A 147 -1.83 4.90 -2.58
N VAL A 148 -2.28 4.12 -3.58
CA VAL A 148 -1.79 4.20 -4.97
C VAL A 148 -2.49 5.31 -5.77
N LEU A 149 -3.62 5.85 -5.31
CA LEU A 149 -4.37 6.84 -6.08
C LEU A 149 -3.60 8.14 -6.35
N PRO A 150 -2.85 8.73 -5.39
CA PRO A 150 -2.11 9.97 -5.66
C PRO A 150 -1.14 9.86 -6.85
N PRO A 151 -0.21 8.88 -6.90
CA PRO A 151 0.70 8.78 -8.04
C PRO A 151 0.00 8.39 -9.35
N VAL A 152 -1.15 7.68 -9.30
CA VAL A 152 -1.95 7.38 -10.49
C VAL A 152 -2.56 8.66 -11.06
N ILE A 153 -3.29 9.41 -10.23
CA ILE A 153 -3.98 10.63 -10.65
C ILE A 153 -2.98 11.71 -11.10
N ALA A 154 -1.84 11.80 -10.42
CA ALA A 154 -0.73 12.68 -10.78
C ALA A 154 -0.03 12.29 -12.11
N ARG A 155 -0.50 11.29 -12.85
CA ARG A 155 0.04 10.93 -14.17
C ARG A 155 -1.01 10.78 -15.26
N LEU A 156 -2.30 10.89 -14.92
CA LEU A 156 -3.36 10.84 -15.92
C LEU A 156 -3.35 12.12 -16.79
N PRO A 157 -3.67 12.01 -18.09
CA PRO A 157 -3.74 13.15 -19.01
C PRO A 157 -5.06 13.92 -18.85
N ILE A 158 -5.37 14.37 -17.64
CA ILE A 158 -6.59 15.11 -17.29
C ILE A 158 -6.26 16.45 -16.65
N PRO A 159 -7.13 17.48 -16.78
CA PRO A 159 -6.98 18.72 -16.03
C PRO A 159 -6.87 18.43 -14.53
N ARG A 160 -5.88 19.03 -13.91
CA ARG A 160 -5.52 18.76 -12.52
C ARG A 160 -5.04 20.03 -11.84
N PHE A 161 -5.28 20.09 -10.55
CA PHE A 161 -4.79 21.14 -9.67
C PHE A 161 -3.85 20.52 -8.64
N PHE A 162 -3.14 21.36 -7.89
CA PHE A 162 -2.20 20.91 -6.87
C PHE A 162 -2.90 19.96 -5.88
N HIS A 163 -2.27 18.82 -5.57
CA HIS A 163 -2.78 17.79 -4.66
C HIS A 163 -4.10 17.10 -5.06
N SER A 164 -4.50 17.15 -6.33
CA SER A 164 -5.74 16.50 -6.78
C SER A 164 -5.75 14.98 -6.53
N GLY A 165 -4.57 14.34 -6.51
CA GLY A 165 -4.43 12.91 -6.22
C GLY A 165 -4.72 12.57 -4.76
N GLU A 166 -4.13 13.31 -3.84
CA GLU A 166 -4.31 13.19 -2.39
C GLU A 166 -5.76 13.51 -2.00
N LEU A 167 -6.33 14.58 -2.56
CA LEU A 167 -7.72 14.96 -2.30
C LEU A 167 -8.72 13.92 -2.80
N SER A 168 -8.45 13.32 -3.96
CA SER A 168 -9.25 12.19 -4.46
C SER A 168 -9.14 10.97 -3.55
N ALA A 169 -7.92 10.66 -3.07
CA ALA A 169 -7.70 9.57 -2.12
C ALA A 169 -8.42 9.82 -0.77
N ILE A 170 -8.44 11.07 -0.29
CA ILE A 170 -9.23 11.47 0.89
C ILE A 170 -10.71 11.21 0.65
N ALA A 171 -11.26 11.69 -0.47
CA ALA A 171 -12.68 11.50 -0.80
C ALA A 171 -13.07 10.02 -0.86
N VAL A 172 -12.25 9.20 -1.54
CA VAL A 172 -12.47 7.74 -1.62
C VAL A 172 -12.37 7.09 -0.24
N ALA A 173 -11.40 7.48 0.59
CA ALA A 173 -11.23 6.94 1.93
C ALA A 173 -12.41 7.33 2.85
N LEU A 174 -12.86 8.58 2.81
CA LEU A 174 -14.02 9.03 3.59
C LEU A 174 -15.32 8.35 3.15
N ALA A 175 -15.52 8.18 1.84
CA ALA A 175 -16.65 7.41 1.31
C ALA A 175 -16.61 5.95 1.77
N ALA A 176 -15.44 5.29 1.72
CA ALA A 176 -15.28 3.92 2.22
C ALA A 176 -15.54 3.82 3.74
N ALA A 177 -15.08 4.81 4.52
CA ALA A 177 -15.33 4.89 5.96
C ALA A 177 -16.81 5.06 6.29
N TRP A 178 -17.54 5.83 5.47
CA TRP A 178 -18.98 6.03 5.60
C TRP A 178 -19.78 4.76 5.27
N VAL A 179 -19.41 4.07 4.18
CA VAL A 179 -20.11 2.87 3.70
C VAL A 179 -19.92 1.67 4.62
N GLU A 180 -18.76 1.49 5.25
CA GLU A 180 -18.49 0.36 6.16
C GLU A 180 -18.06 0.81 7.57
N PRO A 181 -19.04 1.15 8.44
CA PRO A 181 -18.81 1.59 9.82
C PRO A 181 -17.93 0.67 10.67
N ARG A 182 -17.97 -0.66 10.47
CA ARG A 182 -17.24 -1.65 11.29
C ARG A 182 -15.75 -1.70 10.94
N GLY A 183 -15.40 -1.23 9.75
CA GLY A 183 -14.05 -1.17 9.21
C GLY A 183 -13.60 0.26 8.92
N ARG A 184 -14.22 1.29 9.50
CA ARG A 184 -13.98 2.69 9.11
C ARG A 184 -12.58 3.23 9.43
N TRP A 185 -12.01 2.80 10.56
CA TRP A 185 -10.80 3.44 11.09
C TRP A 185 -9.56 3.34 10.19
N PRO A 186 -9.28 2.24 9.45
CA PRO A 186 -8.15 2.20 8.52
C PRO A 186 -8.30 3.22 7.39
N PHE A 187 -9.52 3.41 6.88
CA PHE A 187 -9.78 4.42 5.87
C PHE A 187 -9.62 5.84 6.41
N LEU A 188 -10.07 6.11 7.64
CA LEU A 188 -9.83 7.40 8.29
C LEU A 188 -8.33 7.68 8.47
N ILE A 189 -7.53 6.65 8.77
CA ILE A 189 -6.06 6.78 8.81
C ILE A 189 -5.50 7.08 7.41
N VAL A 190 -6.00 6.46 6.34
CA VAL A 190 -5.57 6.82 4.98
C VAL A 190 -5.87 8.28 4.68
N ALA A 191 -7.08 8.77 5.01
CA ALA A 191 -7.42 10.19 4.83
C ALA A 191 -6.45 11.10 5.62
N ALA A 192 -6.13 10.75 6.86
CA ALA A 192 -5.14 11.48 7.66
C ALA A 192 -3.73 11.42 7.04
N ILE A 193 -3.31 10.26 6.52
CA ILE A 193 -2.02 10.10 5.81
C ILE A 193 -1.97 11.01 4.58
N MET A 194 -3.05 11.14 3.83
CA MET A 194 -3.09 12.03 2.66
C MET A 194 -2.94 13.51 3.07
N VAL A 195 -3.54 13.93 4.19
CA VAL A 195 -3.30 15.27 4.74
C VAL A 195 -1.83 15.43 5.14
N VAL A 196 -1.25 14.43 5.80
CA VAL A 196 0.17 14.41 6.14
C VAL A 196 1.05 14.47 4.88
N HIS A 197 0.70 13.77 3.80
CA HIS A 197 1.42 13.86 2.54
C HIS A 197 1.42 15.28 1.98
N ILE A 198 0.26 15.94 1.92
CA ILE A 198 0.15 17.34 1.47
C ILE A 198 1.05 18.24 2.32
N LEU A 199 0.94 18.15 3.64
CA LEU A 199 1.73 18.97 4.57
C LEU A 199 3.22 18.72 4.40
N LEU A 200 3.65 17.46 4.39
CA LEU A 200 5.06 17.08 4.23
C LEU A 200 5.60 17.49 2.86
N PHE A 201 4.81 17.38 1.80
CA PHE A 201 5.20 17.76 0.44
C PHE A 201 5.48 19.26 0.33
N GLU A 202 4.62 20.10 0.93
CA GLU A 202 4.76 21.56 0.91
C GLU A 202 5.78 22.11 1.92
N THR A 203 6.06 21.38 2.99
CA THR A 203 6.94 21.85 4.07
C THR A 203 8.31 21.16 4.01
N ILE A 204 8.46 20.03 4.70
CA ILE A 204 9.73 19.31 4.85
C ILE A 204 10.28 18.89 3.49
N GLY A 205 9.44 18.31 2.63
CA GLY A 205 9.79 17.86 1.29
C GLY A 205 10.31 18.99 0.40
N ALA A 206 9.81 20.22 0.58
CA ALA A 206 10.21 21.40 -0.16
C ALA A 206 11.48 22.07 0.41
N SER A 207 11.95 21.65 1.59
CA SER A 207 13.06 22.30 2.29
C SER A 207 14.44 21.96 1.70
N THR A 208 15.38 22.88 1.85
CA THR A 208 16.80 22.66 1.47
C THR A 208 17.47 21.60 2.35
N ALA A 209 17.03 21.43 3.59
CA ALA A 209 17.52 20.38 4.48
C ALA A 209 17.18 18.99 3.92
N TRP A 210 15.92 18.78 3.53
CA TRP A 210 15.50 17.52 2.93
C TRP A 210 16.14 17.27 1.57
N ALA A 211 16.27 18.30 0.73
CA ALA A 211 16.98 18.20 -0.54
C ALA A 211 18.43 17.71 -0.36
N ARG A 212 19.14 18.22 0.65
CA ARG A 212 20.50 17.76 0.99
C ARG A 212 20.53 16.30 1.44
N ILE A 213 19.55 15.87 2.22
CA ILE A 213 19.41 14.46 2.63
C ILE A 213 19.20 13.57 1.41
N ALA A 214 18.32 13.96 0.49
CA ALA A 214 18.07 13.20 -0.74
C ALA A 214 19.34 13.10 -1.62
N VAL A 215 20.09 14.20 -1.79
CA VAL A 215 21.37 14.17 -2.51
C VAL A 215 22.37 13.25 -1.82
N GLY A 216 22.52 13.35 -0.50
CA GLY A 216 23.41 12.48 0.28
C GLY A 216 23.02 11.01 0.19
N PHE A 217 21.71 10.70 0.22
CA PHE A 217 21.22 9.33 0.05
C PHE A 217 21.56 8.76 -1.33
N SER A 218 21.57 9.60 -2.38
CA SER A 218 21.85 9.17 -3.75
C SER A 218 23.28 8.69 -4.01
N THR A 219 24.21 8.98 -3.09
CA THR A 219 25.62 8.56 -3.17
C THR A 219 25.94 7.31 -2.36
N LEU A 220 24.96 6.77 -1.63
CA LEU A 220 25.15 5.62 -0.76
C LEU A 220 24.88 4.31 -1.52
N PRO A 221 25.54 3.20 -1.16
CA PRO A 221 25.17 1.89 -1.70
C PRO A 221 23.75 1.55 -1.24
N VAL A 222 22.81 1.38 -2.18
CA VAL A 222 21.38 1.18 -1.87
C VAL A 222 21.05 -0.22 -1.32
N ALA A 223 21.84 -1.24 -1.65
CA ALA A 223 21.52 -2.63 -1.34
C ALA A 223 21.31 -2.91 0.16
N PRO A 224 22.16 -2.43 1.10
CA PRO A 224 21.92 -2.60 2.54
C PRO A 224 20.59 -1.99 3.01
N PHE A 225 20.19 -0.84 2.49
CA PHE A 225 18.92 -0.19 2.85
C PHE A 225 17.72 -0.99 2.32
N ALA A 226 17.81 -1.50 1.09
CA ALA A 226 16.76 -2.35 0.52
C ALA A 226 16.61 -3.67 1.31
N LEU A 227 17.72 -4.33 1.65
CA LEU A 227 17.71 -5.55 2.48
C LEU A 227 17.18 -5.28 3.89
N ALA A 228 17.56 -4.16 4.51
CA ALA A 228 17.05 -3.76 5.81
C ALA A 228 15.53 -3.52 5.77
N ALA A 229 15.02 -2.86 4.72
CA ALA A 229 13.57 -2.67 4.53
C ALA A 229 12.83 -3.99 4.33
N MET A 230 13.38 -4.92 3.54
CA MET A 230 12.84 -6.27 3.38
C MET A 230 12.76 -7.00 4.72
N ALA A 231 13.86 -7.00 5.49
CA ALA A 231 13.94 -7.66 6.79
C ALA A 231 12.96 -7.05 7.80
N ALA A 232 12.88 -5.72 7.86
CA ALA A 232 11.96 -5.00 8.75
C ALA A 232 10.50 -5.30 8.41
N ALA A 233 10.14 -5.29 7.12
CA ALA A 233 8.78 -5.62 6.67
C ALA A 233 8.42 -7.08 7.00
N LEU A 234 9.34 -8.03 6.76
CA LEU A 234 9.13 -9.44 7.11
C LEU A 234 8.96 -9.62 8.62
N ALA A 235 9.82 -9.00 9.42
CA ALA A 235 9.73 -9.05 10.88
C ALA A 235 8.39 -8.50 11.38
N ALA A 236 7.94 -7.36 10.85
CA ALA A 236 6.64 -6.78 11.19
C ALA A 236 5.48 -7.75 10.89
N LEU A 237 5.49 -8.40 9.74
CA LEU A 237 4.47 -9.39 9.36
C LEU A 237 4.51 -10.64 10.22
N VAL A 238 5.70 -11.17 10.53
CA VAL A 238 5.86 -12.35 11.40
C VAL A 238 5.36 -12.05 12.81
N LEU A 239 5.72 -10.90 13.37
CA LEU A 239 5.25 -10.44 14.68
C LEU A 239 3.73 -10.28 14.68
N ALA A 240 3.17 -9.64 13.66
CA ALA A 240 1.73 -9.48 13.52
C ALA A 240 1.00 -10.82 13.40
N TRP A 241 1.54 -11.76 12.63
CA TRP A 241 0.93 -13.07 12.43
C TRP A 241 0.80 -13.88 13.72
N ARG A 242 1.82 -13.80 14.58
CA ARG A 242 1.90 -14.45 15.90
C ARG A 242 0.94 -13.85 16.92
N ARG A 243 0.56 -12.57 16.79
CA ARG A 243 -0.36 -11.88 17.71
C ARG A 243 -1.83 -12.28 17.59
N VAL A 244 -2.18 -13.23 16.72
CA VAL A 244 -3.60 -13.59 16.57
C VAL A 244 -4.11 -14.34 17.80
N PRO A 245 -5.18 -13.84 18.45
CA PRO A 245 -5.74 -14.49 19.64
C PRO A 245 -6.07 -15.95 19.38
N PRO A 246 -6.10 -16.86 20.37
CA PRO A 246 -6.64 -18.20 20.21
C PRO A 246 -8.13 -18.17 19.79
N ARG A 247 -8.62 -19.20 19.10
CA ARG A 247 -10.06 -19.29 18.77
C ARG A 247 -10.79 -19.45 20.11
N ARG A 248 -11.71 -18.56 20.45
CA ARG A 248 -12.62 -18.82 21.58
C ARG A 248 -13.42 -20.06 21.21
N SER A 249 -13.22 -21.16 21.95
CA SER A 249 -14.06 -22.34 21.83
C SER A 249 -15.50 -21.92 22.08
N PRO A 250 -16.48 -22.40 21.27
CA PRO A 250 -17.87 -22.16 21.59
C PRO A 250 -18.11 -22.72 23.00
N VAL A 251 -18.54 -21.85 23.92
CA VAL A 251 -19.02 -22.29 25.23
C VAL A 251 -20.18 -23.23 24.93
N ARG A 252 -20.00 -24.53 25.19
CA ARG A 252 -21.11 -25.49 25.12
C ARG A 252 -22.18 -24.95 26.08
N PRO A 253 -23.40 -24.66 25.63
CA PRO A 253 -24.46 -24.32 26.56
C PRO A 253 -24.57 -25.45 27.57
N SER A 254 -24.44 -25.11 28.85
CA SER A 254 -24.69 -26.05 29.94
C SER A 254 -26.08 -26.64 29.69
N ARG A 255 -26.15 -27.97 29.56
CA ARG A 255 -27.44 -28.68 29.59
C ARG A 255 -27.98 -28.46 31.00
N ALA A 256 -28.71 -27.37 31.20
CA ALA A 256 -29.59 -27.24 32.34
C ALA A 256 -30.57 -28.43 32.28
N THR A 257 -30.56 -29.18 33.36
CA THR A 257 -31.34 -30.38 33.64
C THR A 257 -32.82 -30.15 33.31
N ALA A 258 -33.34 -30.89 32.33
CA ALA A 258 -34.77 -31.08 32.22
C ALA A 258 -35.20 -32.00 33.36
N GLU A 259 -35.87 -31.46 34.37
CA GLU A 259 -36.63 -32.27 35.32
C GLU A 259 -37.85 -32.87 34.59
N PRO A 260 -38.08 -34.19 34.70
CA PRO A 260 -39.33 -34.79 34.24
C PRO A 260 -40.45 -34.48 35.26
N ALA A 261 -41.58 -33.99 34.74
CA ALA A 261 -42.84 -33.89 35.46
C ALA A 261 -43.65 -35.19 35.33
#